data_AF-X1F7I9-F1
#
_entry.id   AF-X1F7I9-F1
#
_cell.length_a   1.000
_cell.length_b   1.000
_cell.length_c   1.000
_cell.angle_alpha   90.00
_cell.angle_beta   90.00
_cell.angle_gamma   90.00
#
_symmetry.space_group_name_H-M   'P 1'
#
loop_
_entity.id
_entity.type
_entity.pdbx_description
1 polymer ?
#
loop_
_entity_poly.entity_id
_entity_poly.type
_entity_poly.pdbx_seq_one_letter_code
_entity_poly.pdbx_strand_id
1 'polypeptide(L)'
;VKSRFFIKDAIIKRWIEFTIDSYLKKDAQAIYALFHGLYLHKKESERENILIKKMRAIALEIFQPMKCIYCENEISSFALDHFIPWSKYPVDRFWNLFPTCTSCNSKKSDKIVELEEKIQQRIEDYLRVWLLYFKSNQEELSRLGGKEVEYLEMSSLEQSIKFLVEQIRVINKNLI
;
A
#
# COMPACT_ATOMS: atom_id res chain seq x y z
N VAL A 1 37.04 -10.64 0.81
CA VAL A 1 36.02 -10.71 1.89
C VAL A 1 35.95 -9.42 2.71
N LYS A 2 37.07 -8.86 3.22
CA LYS A 2 37.08 -7.58 3.97
C LYS A 2 36.55 -6.33 3.23
N SER A 3 36.75 -6.23 1.91
CA SER A 3 36.29 -5.08 1.10
C SER A 3 34.77 -4.97 0.92
N ARG A 4 34.04 -6.09 1.03
CA ARG A 4 32.58 -6.14 0.81
C ARG A 4 31.80 -5.58 2.01
N PHE A 5 32.34 -5.75 3.22
CA PHE A 5 31.80 -5.14 4.45
C PHE A 5 31.96 -3.62 4.43
N PHE A 6 33.13 -3.14 4.00
CA PHE A 6 33.42 -1.71 3.93
C PHE A 6 32.47 -0.94 3.00
N ILE A 7 32.13 -1.51 1.83
CA ILE A 7 31.18 -0.88 0.89
C ILE A 7 29.78 -0.82 1.49
N LYS A 8 29.30 -1.90 2.12
CA LYS A 8 27.98 -1.92 2.77
C LYS A 8 27.90 -0.88 3.88
N ASP A 9 28.91 -0.81 4.74
CA ASP A 9 28.94 0.13 5.85
C ASP A 9 29.06 1.58 5.37
N ALA A 10 29.82 1.83 4.31
CA ALA A 10 29.91 3.14 3.67
C ALA A 10 28.56 3.58 3.08
N ILE A 11 27.84 2.68 2.41
CA ILE A 11 26.49 2.95 1.87
C ILE A 11 25.52 3.26 3.01
N ILE A 12 25.49 2.44 4.07
CA ILE A 12 24.62 2.67 5.23
C ILE A 12 24.94 4.00 5.90
N LYS A 13 26.22 4.29 6.15
CA LYS A 13 26.65 5.55 6.76
C LYS A 13 26.22 6.76 5.91
N ARG A 14 26.47 6.70 4.60
CA ARG A 14 26.11 7.80 3.69
C ARG A 14 24.59 8.00 3.62
N TRP A 15 23.84 6.91 3.69
CA TRP A 15 22.39 6.92 3.72
C TRP A 15 21.84 7.54 5.01
N ILE A 16 22.42 7.24 6.17
CA ILE A 16 22.09 7.87 7.46
C ILE A 16 22.39 9.38 7.40
N GLU A 17 23.58 9.77 6.94
CA GLU A 17 23.97 11.18 6.81
C GLU A 17 23.00 11.97 5.92
N PHE A 18 22.63 11.40 4.75
CA PHE A 18 21.68 12.01 3.83
C PHE A 18 20.27 12.11 4.43
N THR A 19 19.82 11.10 5.18
CA THR A 19 18.53 11.11 5.87
C THR A 19 18.47 12.22 6.91
N ILE A 20 19.51 12.37 7.73
CA ILE A 20 19.61 13.40 8.76
C ILE A 20 19.60 14.80 8.13
N ASP A 21 20.41 15.02 7.08
CA ASP A 21 20.47 16.30 6.38
C ASP A 21 19.11 16.68 5.76
N SER A 22 18.44 15.72 5.12
CA SER A 22 17.11 15.91 4.53
C SER A 22 16.06 16.23 5.60
N TYR A 23 16.12 15.54 6.74
CA TYR A 23 15.25 15.81 7.89
C TYR A 23 15.45 17.21 8.48
N LEU A 24 16.71 17.60 8.71
CA LEU A 24 17.04 18.93 9.25
C LEU A 24 16.61 20.05 8.31
N LYS A 25 16.73 19.83 6.99
CA LYS A 25 16.25 20.76 5.94
C LYS A 25 14.74 20.75 5.75
N LYS A 26 14.00 19.85 6.42
CA LYS A 26 12.57 19.61 6.22
C LYS A 26 12.22 19.33 4.75
N ASP A 27 13.13 18.69 4.03
CA ASP A 27 12.94 18.32 2.62
C ASP A 27 12.15 17.00 2.55
N ALA A 28 10.82 17.15 2.52
CA ALA A 28 9.90 16.01 2.45
C ALA A 28 10.13 15.15 1.19
N GLN A 29 10.57 15.74 0.08
CA GLN A 29 10.79 15.02 -1.17
C GLN A 29 12.04 14.14 -1.08
N ALA A 30 13.13 14.66 -0.50
CA ALA A 30 14.35 13.88 -0.28
C ALA A 30 14.12 12.71 0.70
N ILE A 31 13.35 12.95 1.76
CA ILE A 31 12.95 11.90 2.71
C ILE A 31 12.08 10.84 2.01
N TYR A 32 11.13 11.25 1.18
CA TYR A 32 10.29 10.32 0.41
C TYR A 32 11.12 9.46 -0.54
N ALA A 33 12.04 10.06 -1.31
CA ALA A 33 12.93 9.34 -2.24
C ALA A 33 13.78 8.28 -1.51
N LEU A 34 14.20 8.57 -0.28
CA LEU A 34 14.94 7.65 0.57
C LEU A 34 14.11 6.42 0.98
N PHE A 35 12.91 6.64 1.50
CA PHE A 35 11.99 5.56 1.84
C PHE A 35 11.60 4.74 0.62
N HIS A 36 11.31 5.41 -0.49
CA HIS A 36 10.99 4.79 -1.78
C HIS A 36 12.09 3.83 -2.25
N GLY A 37 13.36 4.25 -2.20
CA GLY A 37 14.49 3.39 -2.53
C GLY A 37 14.61 2.14 -1.65
N LEU A 38 14.29 2.24 -0.36
CA LEU A 38 14.24 1.07 0.53
C LEU A 38 13.14 0.08 0.16
N TYR A 39 11.95 0.58 -0.20
CA TYR A 39 10.85 -0.29 -0.63
C TYR A 39 11.23 -1.05 -1.90
N LEU A 40 11.85 -0.38 -2.88
CA LEU A 40 12.34 -1.05 -4.09
C LEU A 40 13.40 -2.11 -3.80
N HIS A 41 14.29 -1.89 -2.83
CA HIS A 41 15.33 -2.86 -2.47
C HIS A 41 14.77 -4.13 -1.80
N LYS A 42 13.64 -4.02 -1.07
CA LYS A 42 13.03 -5.13 -0.32
C LYS A 42 12.20 -6.12 -1.15
N LYS A 43 12.17 -5.97 -2.47
CA LYS A 43 11.42 -6.82 -3.40
C LYS A 43 11.73 -8.32 -3.21
N GLU A 44 10.87 -9.03 -2.48
CA GLU A 44 10.92 -10.49 -2.25
C GLU A 44 9.71 -11.16 -2.94
N SER A 45 9.88 -11.60 -4.19
CA SER A 45 8.78 -11.99 -5.09
C SER A 45 7.99 -13.26 -4.71
N GLU A 46 8.50 -14.11 -3.83
CA GLU A 46 7.86 -15.41 -3.53
C GLU A 46 6.85 -15.36 -2.37
N ARG A 47 7.09 -14.53 -1.35
CA ARG A 47 6.17 -14.35 -0.21
C ARG A 47 4.92 -13.56 -0.58
N GLU A 48 5.05 -12.64 -1.54
CA GLU A 48 4.01 -11.75 -2.06
C GLU A 48 2.83 -12.52 -2.69
N ASN A 49 3.11 -13.61 -3.43
CA ASN A 49 2.07 -14.41 -4.07
C ASN A 49 1.17 -15.16 -3.09
N ILE A 50 1.69 -15.56 -1.92
CA ILE A 50 0.90 -16.25 -0.89
C ILE A 50 -0.02 -15.24 -0.20
N LEU A 51 0.50 -14.05 0.09
CA LEU A 51 -0.22 -12.97 0.73
C LEU A 51 -1.44 -12.55 -0.11
N ILE A 52 -1.23 -12.25 -1.39
CA ILE A 52 -2.30 -11.82 -2.31
C ILE A 52 -3.36 -12.92 -2.46
N LYS A 53 -2.97 -14.20 -2.54
CA LYS A 53 -3.92 -15.32 -2.57
C LYS A 53 -4.80 -15.36 -1.31
N LYS A 54 -4.20 -15.18 -0.13
CA LYS A 54 -4.93 -15.17 1.14
C LYS A 54 -5.86 -13.96 1.24
N MET A 55 -5.39 -12.77 0.88
CA MET A 55 -6.23 -11.57 0.84
C MET A 55 -7.41 -11.73 -0.11
N ARG A 56 -7.19 -12.36 -1.28
CA ARG A 56 -8.26 -12.63 -2.24
C ARG A 56 -9.33 -13.56 -1.67
N ALA A 57 -8.94 -14.61 -0.95
CA ALA A 57 -9.87 -15.52 -0.31
C ALA A 57 -10.75 -14.79 0.73
N ILE A 58 -10.14 -13.99 1.61
CA ILE A 58 -10.88 -13.21 2.60
C ILE A 58 -11.77 -12.15 1.93
N ALA A 59 -11.28 -11.49 0.86
CA ALA A 59 -12.08 -10.50 0.13
C ALA A 59 -13.36 -11.09 -0.46
N LEU A 60 -13.33 -12.34 -0.94
CA LEU A 60 -14.51 -13.06 -1.42
C LEU A 60 -15.55 -13.32 -0.31
N GLU A 61 -15.09 -13.46 0.93
CA GLU A 61 -15.95 -13.70 2.10
C GLU A 61 -16.57 -12.39 2.62
N ILE A 62 -15.77 -11.31 2.71
CA ILE A 62 -16.19 -10.07 3.39
C ILE A 62 -16.81 -9.03 2.46
N PHE A 63 -16.69 -9.18 1.14
CA PHE A 63 -17.29 -8.27 0.17
C PHE A 63 -18.29 -8.98 -0.75
N GLN A 64 -19.59 -8.78 -0.52
CA GLN A 64 -20.65 -9.26 -1.39
C GLN A 64 -21.79 -8.22 -1.54
N PRO A 65 -22.13 -7.77 -2.77
CA PRO A 65 -21.49 -8.13 -4.04
C PRO A 65 -20.09 -7.52 -4.16
N MET A 66 -19.20 -8.21 -4.89
CA MET A 66 -17.87 -7.69 -5.18
C MET A 66 -17.93 -6.68 -6.33
N LYS A 67 -17.35 -5.49 -6.15
CA LYS A 67 -17.35 -4.41 -7.15
C LYS A 67 -15.95 -4.00 -7.56
N CYS A 68 -15.78 -3.64 -8.83
CA CYS A 68 -14.53 -3.10 -9.35
C CYS A 68 -14.28 -1.69 -8.79
N ILE A 69 -13.08 -1.41 -8.28
CA ILE A 69 -12.75 -0.09 -7.71
C ILE A 69 -12.88 1.07 -8.72
N TYR A 70 -12.58 0.81 -9.99
CA TYR A 70 -12.57 1.86 -11.03
C TYR A 70 -13.91 2.04 -11.73
N CYS A 71 -14.59 0.96 -12.14
CA CYS A 71 -15.84 1.05 -12.89
C CYS A 71 -17.10 0.77 -12.08
N GLU A 72 -16.98 0.34 -10.82
CA GLU A 72 -18.08 0.05 -9.88
C GLU A 72 -19.03 -1.09 -10.27
N ASN A 73 -18.86 -1.66 -11.47
CA ASN A 73 -19.60 -2.86 -11.88
C ASN A 73 -19.34 -4.02 -10.93
N GLU A 74 -20.37 -4.82 -10.69
CA GLU A 74 -20.25 -6.10 -9.98
C GLU A 74 -19.40 -7.07 -10.80
N ILE A 75 -18.54 -7.80 -10.10
CA ILE A 75 -17.56 -8.72 -10.69
C ILE A 75 -17.52 -10.04 -9.94
N SER A 76 -17.63 -11.14 -10.68
CA SER A 76 -17.41 -12.50 -10.16
C SER A 76 -15.97 -12.97 -10.33
N SER A 77 -15.25 -12.42 -11.33
CA SER A 77 -13.83 -12.65 -11.56
C SER A 77 -13.06 -11.34 -11.46
N PHE A 78 -12.03 -11.32 -10.62
CA PHE A 78 -11.24 -10.12 -10.35
C PHE A 78 -9.78 -10.46 -10.03
N ALA A 79 -8.92 -9.46 -10.18
CA ALA A 79 -7.60 -9.42 -9.58
C ALA A 79 -7.60 -8.40 -8.43
N LEU A 80 -6.72 -8.61 -7.45
CA LEU A 80 -6.35 -7.54 -6.52
C LEU A 80 -5.26 -6.72 -7.20
N ASP A 81 -5.64 -5.55 -7.73
CA ASP A 81 -4.76 -4.61 -8.41
C ASP A 81 -4.18 -3.61 -7.41
N HIS A 82 -2.93 -3.20 -7.62
CA HIS A 82 -2.31 -2.15 -6.82
C HIS A 82 -2.78 -0.78 -7.29
N PHE A 83 -3.44 -0.01 -6.42
CA PHE A 83 -3.86 1.36 -6.77
C PHE A 83 -2.65 2.22 -7.16
N ILE A 84 -1.63 2.24 -6.30
CA ILE A 84 -0.30 2.75 -6.65
C ILE A 84 0.49 1.59 -7.28
N PRO A 85 0.89 1.68 -8.57
CA PRO A 85 1.50 0.56 -9.28
C PRO A 85 2.67 -0.07 -8.51
N TRP A 86 2.71 -1.40 -8.47
CA TRP A 86 3.75 -2.12 -7.76
C TRP A 86 5.16 -1.80 -8.28
N SER A 87 5.31 -1.52 -9.58
CA SER A 87 6.56 -1.05 -10.20
C SER A 87 7.07 0.27 -9.61
N LYS A 88 6.18 1.08 -9.03
CA LYS A 88 6.48 2.38 -8.41
C LYS A 88 6.47 2.32 -6.89
N TYR A 89 5.64 1.49 -6.26
CA TYR A 89 5.56 1.37 -4.82
C TYR A 89 5.24 -0.10 -4.46
N PRO A 90 6.26 -0.97 -4.34
CA PRO A 90 6.09 -2.42 -4.23
C PRO A 90 5.65 -2.83 -2.82
N VAL A 91 4.40 -2.48 -2.49
CA VAL A 91 3.81 -2.71 -1.18
C VAL A 91 2.47 -3.42 -1.36
N ASP A 92 2.48 -4.69 -0.96
CA ASP A 92 1.30 -5.55 -0.91
C ASP A 92 0.60 -5.34 0.42
N ARG A 93 -0.38 -4.43 0.44
CA ARG A 93 -1.17 -4.11 1.62
C ARG A 93 -2.62 -3.94 1.23
N PHE A 94 -3.53 -4.26 2.17
CA PHE A 94 -4.97 -4.08 1.95
C PHE A 94 -5.31 -2.67 1.51
N TRP A 95 -4.62 -1.64 2.01
CA TRP A 95 -4.88 -0.26 1.62
C TRP A 95 -4.37 0.11 0.22
N ASN A 96 -3.55 -0.74 -0.41
CA ASN A 96 -3.07 -0.55 -1.79
C ASN A 96 -3.64 -1.58 -2.78
N LEU A 97 -4.27 -2.65 -2.32
CA LEU A 97 -4.76 -3.76 -3.15
C LEU A 97 -6.28 -3.73 -3.26
N PHE A 98 -6.83 -3.60 -4.46
CA PHE A 98 -8.26 -3.42 -4.70
C PHE A 98 -8.82 -4.37 -5.75
N PRO A 99 -10.03 -4.91 -5.55
CA PRO A 99 -10.73 -5.73 -6.53
C PRO A 99 -10.96 -4.97 -7.84
N THR A 100 -10.45 -5.52 -8.93
CA THR A 100 -10.45 -4.87 -10.23
C THR A 100 -10.80 -5.86 -11.35
N CYS A 101 -11.68 -5.43 -12.27
CA CYS A 101 -12.02 -6.20 -13.46
C CYS A 101 -10.86 -6.20 -14.48
N THR A 102 -10.79 -7.22 -15.34
CA THR A 102 -9.70 -7.37 -16.32
C THR A 102 -9.53 -6.13 -17.21
N SER A 103 -10.63 -5.52 -17.68
CA SER A 103 -10.55 -4.35 -18.56
C SER A 103 -9.95 -3.12 -17.87
N CYS A 104 -10.37 -2.82 -16.64
CA CYS A 104 -9.80 -1.72 -15.86
C CYS A 104 -8.34 -1.98 -15.50
N ASN A 105 -8.01 -3.21 -15.06
CA ASN A 105 -6.64 -3.59 -14.70
C ASN A 105 -5.69 -3.39 -15.88
N SER A 106 -6.04 -3.90 -17.07
CA SER A 106 -5.23 -3.74 -18.28
C SER A 106 -5.13 -2.28 -18.73
N LYS A 107 -6.21 -1.49 -18.60
CA LYS A 107 -6.19 -0.06 -18.98
C LYS A 107 -5.29 0.78 -18.07
N LYS A 108 -5.26 0.43 -16.78
CA LYS A 108 -4.42 1.10 -15.78
C LYS A 108 -2.95 0.75 -15.97
N SER A 109 -2.60 -0.54 -16.00
CA SER A 109 -1.21 -0.99 -16.06
C SER A 109 -0.35 -0.23 -15.02
N ASP A 110 0.78 0.35 -15.42
CA ASP A 110 1.68 1.10 -14.53
C ASP A 110 1.36 2.61 -14.39
N LYS A 111 0.17 3.03 -14.83
CA LYS A 111 -0.26 4.44 -14.70
C LYS A 111 -0.62 4.77 -13.25
N ILE A 112 -0.24 5.97 -12.84
CA ILE A 112 -0.74 6.58 -11.61
C ILE A 112 -2.14 7.11 -11.87
N VAL A 113 -3.08 6.76 -10.99
CA VAL A 113 -4.47 7.21 -11.04
C VAL A 113 -4.64 8.29 -10.00
N GLU A 114 -5.17 9.45 -10.38
CA GLU A 114 -5.47 10.51 -9.40
C GLU A 114 -6.56 10.06 -8.43
N LEU A 115 -6.43 10.48 -7.17
CA LEU A 115 -7.39 10.18 -6.11
C LEU A 115 -8.56 11.15 -6.18
N GLU A 116 -9.34 11.06 -7.26
CA GLU A 116 -10.58 11.82 -7.44
C GLU A 116 -11.64 11.42 -6.40
N GLU A 117 -12.58 12.32 -6.11
CA GLU A 117 -13.61 12.15 -5.07
C GLU A 117 -14.36 10.82 -5.15
N LYS A 118 -14.76 10.39 -6.35
CA LYS A 118 -15.48 9.11 -6.56
C LYS A 118 -14.61 7.91 -6.22
N ILE A 119 -13.34 7.93 -6.62
CA ILE A 119 -12.41 6.83 -6.32
C ILE A 119 -12.06 6.84 -4.83
N GLN A 120 -11.86 8.01 -4.25
CA GLN A 120 -11.62 8.17 -2.84
C GLN A 120 -12.76 7.58 -2.00
N GLN A 121 -14.02 7.91 -2.31
CA GLN A 121 -15.17 7.37 -1.60
C GLN A 121 -15.19 5.83 -1.63
N ARG A 122 -14.92 5.23 -2.80
CA ARG A 122 -14.88 3.78 -2.95
C ARG A 122 -13.72 3.14 -2.17
N ILE A 123 -12.57 3.82 -2.09
CA ILE A 123 -11.44 3.40 -1.27
C ILE A 123 -11.84 3.48 0.21
N GLU A 124 -12.48 4.56 0.66
CA GLU A 124 -12.96 4.70 2.04
C GLU A 124 -13.92 3.57 2.43
N ASP A 125 -14.89 3.25 1.58
CA ASP A 125 -15.84 2.16 1.79
C ASP A 125 -15.15 0.80 1.87
N TYR A 126 -14.17 0.57 1.00
CA TYR A 126 -13.35 -0.64 1.00
C TYR A 126 -12.49 -0.78 2.26
N LEU A 127 -11.81 0.30 2.67
CA LEU A 127 -10.98 0.35 3.87
C LEU A 127 -11.83 0.11 5.13
N ARG A 128 -13.04 0.66 5.17
CA ARG A 128 -13.98 0.47 6.28
C ARG A 128 -14.26 -1.00 6.55
N VAL A 129 -14.58 -1.77 5.51
CA VAL A 129 -14.88 -3.21 5.63
C VAL A 129 -13.65 -3.96 6.13
N TRP A 130 -12.47 -3.70 5.58
CA TRP A 130 -11.23 -4.32 6.04
C TRP A 130 -10.90 -4.02 7.49
N LEU A 131 -10.98 -2.75 7.89
CA LEU A 131 -10.68 -2.35 9.27
C LEU A 131 -11.67 -2.95 10.26
N LEU A 132 -12.96 -3.05 9.91
CA LEU A 132 -13.95 -3.76 10.72
C LEU A 132 -13.62 -5.26 10.83
N TYR A 133 -13.27 -5.91 9.72
CA TYR A 133 -12.82 -7.30 9.73
C TYR A 133 -11.61 -7.50 10.65
N PHE A 134 -10.60 -6.63 10.57
CA PHE A 134 -9.39 -6.72 11.38
C PHE A 134 -9.63 -6.43 12.87
N LYS A 135 -10.62 -5.59 13.23
CA LYS A 135 -11.02 -5.42 14.63
C LYS A 135 -11.47 -6.73 15.26
N SER A 136 -12.15 -7.58 14.49
CA SER A 136 -12.58 -8.92 14.93
C SER A 136 -11.52 -10.00 14.72
N ASN A 137 -10.49 -9.74 13.90
CA ASN A 137 -9.47 -10.71 13.47
C ASN A 137 -8.06 -10.11 13.54
N GLN A 138 -7.61 -9.68 14.72
CA GLN A 138 -6.36 -8.92 14.90
C GLN A 138 -5.09 -9.68 14.44
N GLU A 139 -5.09 -11.01 14.54
CA GLU A 139 -3.98 -11.81 14.02
C GLU A 139 -3.84 -11.68 12.50
N GLU A 140 -4.95 -11.53 11.78
CA GLU A 140 -4.94 -11.33 10.33
C GLU A 140 -4.42 -9.95 9.96
N LEU A 141 -4.59 -8.93 10.82
CA LEU A 141 -3.93 -7.64 10.59
C LEU A 141 -2.41 -7.78 10.65
N SER A 142 -1.87 -8.49 11.64
CA SER A 142 -0.42 -8.69 11.74
C SER A 142 0.16 -9.41 10.51
N ARG A 143 -0.64 -10.28 9.88
CA ARG A 143 -0.24 -11.07 8.70
C ARG A 143 -0.45 -10.34 7.37
N LEU A 144 -1.57 -9.62 7.22
CA LEU A 144 -2.04 -9.03 5.96
C LEU A 144 -1.91 -7.50 5.92
N GLY A 145 -2.11 -6.89 7.07
CA GLY A 145 -1.95 -5.47 7.30
C GLY A 145 -0.49 -5.09 7.55
N GLY A 146 0.31 -5.94 8.20
CA GLY A 146 1.71 -5.69 8.57
C GLY A 146 1.88 -5.21 10.03
N LYS A 147 2.86 -4.33 10.32
CA LYS A 147 3.02 -3.65 11.62
C LYS A 147 2.00 -2.53 11.87
N GLU A 148 1.01 -2.42 11.00
CA GLU A 148 -0.06 -1.43 10.93
C GLU A 148 -1.10 -1.52 12.07
N VAL A 149 -0.74 -2.11 13.23
CA VAL A 149 -1.59 -2.26 14.43
C VAL A 149 -2.09 -0.90 14.93
N GLU A 150 -1.26 0.14 14.78
CA GLU A 150 -1.58 1.53 15.14
C GLU A 150 -2.87 2.04 14.48
N TYR A 151 -3.25 1.53 13.29
CA TYR A 151 -4.47 1.97 12.61
C TYR A 151 -5.74 1.51 13.34
N LEU A 152 -5.69 0.38 14.06
CA LEU A 152 -6.82 -0.09 14.86
C LEU A 152 -6.90 0.60 16.22
N GLU A 153 -5.79 1.16 16.69
CA GLU A 153 -5.66 1.84 17.99
C GLU A 153 -6.02 3.33 17.95
N MET A 154 -6.28 3.89 16.75
CA MET A 154 -6.76 5.26 16.61
C MET A 154 -8.12 5.46 17.29
N SER A 155 -8.41 6.69 17.71
CA SER A 155 -9.59 7.00 18.53
C SER A 155 -10.93 6.71 17.86
N SER A 156 -10.97 6.59 16.52
CA SER A 156 -12.14 6.12 15.80
C SER A 156 -11.80 5.48 14.44
N LEU A 157 -12.71 4.67 13.92
CA LEU A 157 -12.61 4.06 12.59
C LEU A 157 -12.46 5.11 11.48
N GLU A 158 -13.18 6.22 11.59
CA GLU A 158 -13.09 7.33 10.62
C GLU A 158 -11.70 7.96 10.58
N GLN A 159 -11.03 8.08 11.73
CA GLN A 159 -9.68 8.63 11.77
C GLN A 159 -8.69 7.69 11.10
N SER A 160 -8.82 6.37 11.31
CA SER A 160 -8.02 5.36 10.62
C SER A 160 -8.17 5.44 9.10
N ILE A 161 -9.42 5.53 8.61
CA ILE A 161 -9.71 5.64 7.18
C ILE A 161 -9.11 6.93 6.61
N LYS A 162 -9.36 8.08 7.26
CA LYS A 162 -8.83 9.38 6.83
C LYS A 162 -7.30 9.38 6.77
N PHE A 163 -6.65 8.78 7.77
CA PHE A 163 -5.20 8.65 7.79
C PHE A 163 -4.70 7.84 6.60
N LEU A 164 -5.27 6.65 6.35
CA LEU A 164 -4.89 5.79 5.22
C LEU A 164 -5.11 6.45 3.86
N VAL A 165 -6.24 7.14 3.68
CA VAL A 165 -6.53 7.89 2.45
C VAL A 165 -5.52 9.01 2.23
N GLU A 166 -5.15 9.75 3.27
CA GLU A 166 -4.14 10.80 3.17
C GLU A 166 -2.75 10.21 2.88
N GLN A 167 -2.40 9.06 3.45
CA GLN A 167 -1.17 8.35 3.10
C GLN A 167 -1.14 7.99 1.61
N ILE A 168 -2.23 7.38 1.10
CA ILE A 168 -2.36 7.06 -0.33
C ILE A 168 -2.18 8.34 -1.16
N ARG A 169 -2.86 9.43 -0.80
CA ARG A 169 -2.78 10.73 -1.50
C ARG A 169 -1.35 11.28 -1.56
N VAL A 170 -0.65 11.31 -0.44
CA VAL A 170 0.72 11.83 -0.35
C VAL A 170 1.68 10.97 -1.18
N ILE A 171 1.60 9.64 -1.05
CA ILE A 171 2.43 8.72 -1.82
C ILE A 171 2.18 8.92 -3.32
N ASN A 172 0.91 9.01 -3.71
CA ASN A 172 0.51 9.15 -5.10
C ASN A 172 1.01 10.48 -5.70
N LYS A 173 0.89 11.59 -4.96
CA LYS A 173 1.38 12.92 -5.37
C LYS A 173 2.89 12.96 -5.55
N ASN A 174 3.65 12.24 -4.72
CA ASN A 174 5.12 12.24 -4.77
C ASN A 174 5.69 11.35 -5.89
N LEU A 175 4.83 10.56 -6.56
CA LEU A 175 5.21 9.69 -7.68
C LEU A 175 4.85 10.27 -9.06
N ILE A 176 4.14 11.40 -9.11
CA ILE A 176 3.75 12.13 -10.32
C ILE A 176 4.88 13.06 -10.76
#